data_AF-A0A507WGF8-F1
#
_entry.id   AF-A0A507WGF8-F1
#
_cell.length_a   1.000
_cell.length_b   1.000
_cell.length_c   1.000
_cell.angle_alpha   90.00
_cell.angle_beta   90.00
_cell.angle_gamma   90.00
#
_symmetry.space_group_name_H-M   'P 1'
#
loop_
_entity.id
_entity.type
_entity.pdbx_description
1 polymer ?
#
loop_
_entity_poly.entity_id
_entity_poly.type
_entity_poly.pdbx_seq_one_letter_code
_entity_poly.pdbx_strand_id
1 'polypeptide(L)' 'MHARMTISIQDTVYAQFIQLVPAKKRSQYVEQLIADAMHKEKLAARDAECEAMANDPDFIAEQAFFMDFNGDVGNEPW' A
#
# COMPACT_ATOMS: atom_id res chain seq x y z
N MET A 1 2.36 12.64 22.45
CA MET A 1 3.08 11.61 23.25
C MET A 1 4.13 11.01 22.34
N HIS A 2 5.42 11.02 22.72
CA HIS A 2 6.47 10.43 21.89
C HIS A 2 6.87 9.07 22.46
N ALA A 3 6.79 8.03 21.63
CA ALA A 3 7.31 6.72 21.97
C ALA A 3 8.81 6.67 21.65
N ARG A 4 9.60 6.07 22.54
CA ARG A 4 11.03 5.81 22.30
C ARG A 4 11.21 4.33 22.03
N MET A 5 11.91 4.01 20.95
CA MET A 5 12.21 2.65 20.53
C MET A 5 13.73 2.48 20.40
N THR A 6 14.21 1.28 20.73
CA THR A 6 15.59 0.85 20.48
C THR A 6 15.54 -0.38 19.59
N ILE A 7 16.33 -0.36 18.51
CA ILE A 7 16.41 -1.46 17.54
C ILE A 7 17.86 -1.93 17.44
N SER A 8 18.03 -3.23 17.22
CA SER A 8 19.34 -3.82 16.91
C SER A 8 19.44 -4.00 15.41
N ILE A 9 20.54 -3.54 14.82
CA ILE A 9 20.84 -3.70 13.39
C ILE A 9 22.29 -4.16 13.24
N GLN A 10 22.64 -4.68 12.07
CA GLN A 10 23.99 -5.13 11.77
C GLN A 10 24.99 -3.98 11.85
N ASP A 11 26.18 -4.23 12.41
CA ASP A 11 27.21 -3.21 12.64
C ASP A 11 27.64 -2.52 11.35
N THR A 12 27.74 -3.26 10.24
CA THR A 12 28.09 -2.74 8.92
C THR A 12 27.06 -1.73 8.41
N VAL A 13 25.77 -2.02 8.61
CA VAL A 13 24.65 -1.14 8.24
C VAL A 13 24.63 0.08 9.15
N TYR A 14 24.84 -0.10 10.45
CA TYR A 14 24.93 1.01 11.39
C TYR A 14 26.07 1.97 11.02
N ALA A 15 27.26 1.43 10.70
CA ALA A 15 28.42 2.22 10.31
C ALA A 15 28.15 3.07 9.05
N GLN A 16 27.55 2.48 8.01
CA GLN A 16 27.17 3.21 6.81
C GLN A 16 26.09 4.27 7.12
N PHE A 17 25.10 3.93 7.92
CA PHE A 17 24.03 4.86 8.31
C PHE A 17 24.58 6.10 9.02
N ILE A 18 25.49 5.93 9.98
CA ILE A 18 26.04 7.08 10.71
C ILE A 18 26.95 7.96 9.85
N GLN A 19 27.60 7.39 8.83
CA GLN A 19 28.46 8.11 7.88
C GLN A 19 27.63 8.93 6.87
N LEU A 20 26.55 8.34 6.35
CA LEU A 20 25.74 8.95 5.31
C LEU A 20 24.67 9.89 5.88
N VAL A 21 24.13 9.60 7.06
CA VAL A 21 23.02 10.36 7.66
C VAL A 21 23.50 11.19 8.86
N PRO A 22 23.39 12.52 8.79
CA PRO A 22 23.75 13.40 9.89
C PRO A 22 22.94 13.10 11.15
N ALA A 23 23.58 13.14 12.33
CA ALA A 23 22.98 12.79 13.61
C ALA A 23 21.62 13.46 13.87
N LYS A 24 21.49 14.74 13.51
CA LYS A 24 20.25 15.53 13.67
C LYS A 24 19.06 15.04 12.83
N LYS A 25 19.31 14.25 11.78
CA LYS A 25 18.29 13.75 10.84
C LYS A 25 18.00 12.25 10.99
N ARG A 26 18.76 11.52 11.80
CA ARG A 26 18.67 10.05 11.91
C ARG A 26 17.28 9.57 12.35
N SER A 27 16.72 10.18 13.39
CA SER A 27 15.39 9.80 13.88
C SER A 27 14.30 10.03 12.83
N GLN A 28 14.33 11.20 12.17
CA GLN A 28 13.40 11.53 11.09
C GLN A 28 13.52 10.55 9.91
N TYR A 29 14.75 10.16 9.57
CA TYR A 29 15.00 9.22 8.48
C TYR A 29 14.43 7.82 8.79
N VAL A 30 14.64 7.33 10.02
CA VAL A 30 14.07 6.05 10.47
C VAL A 30 12.55 6.11 10.52
N GLU A 31 11.97 7.23 10.96
CA GLU A 31 10.53 7.44 10.97
C GLU A 31 9.94 7.39 9.55
N GLN A 32 10.57 8.05 8.58
CA GLN A 32 10.15 7.99 7.18
C GLN A 32 10.21 6.56 6.62
N LEU A 33 11.30 5.83 6.88
CA LEU A 33 11.44 4.45 6.44
C LEU A 33 10.34 3.54 7.00
N ILE A 34 9.97 3.72 8.27
CA ILE A 34 8.88 2.97 8.89
C ILE A 34 7.53 3.35 8.24
N ALA A 35 7.28 4.64 8.01
CA ALA A 35 6.06 5.11 7.35
C ALA A 35 5.93 4.55 5.92
N ASP A 36 7.01 4.54 5.15
CA ASP A 36 7.04 4.01 3.79
C ASP A 36 6.81 2.49 3.78
N ALA A 37 7.42 1.77 4.73
CA ALA A 37 7.20 0.33 4.89
C ALA A 37 5.73 0.01 5.22
N MET A 38 5.13 0.75 6.15
CA MET A 38 3.71 0.62 6.49
C MET A 38 2.80 0.93 5.31
N HIS A 39 3.14 1.95 4.51
CA HIS A 39 2.35 2.29 3.33
C HIS A 39 2.40 1.18 2.29
N LYS A 40 3.59 0.62 2.04
CA LYS A 40 3.78 -0.49 1.11
C LYS A 40 3.01 -1.73 1.53
N GLU A 41 3.02 -2.07 2.82
CA GLU A 41 2.26 -3.21 3.35
C GLU A 41 0.74 -3.01 3.17
N LYS A 42 0.23 -1.80 3.42
CA LYS A 42 -1.18 -1.46 3.17
C LYS A 42 -1.55 -1.57 1.70
N LEU A 43 -0.69 -1.12 0.79
CA LEU A 43 -0.92 -1.25 -0.65
C LEU A 43 -0.97 -2.72 -1.06
N ALA A 44 -0.03 -3.54 -0.58
CA ALA A 44 -0.02 -4.97 -0.86
C ALA A 44 -1.29 -5.68 -0.35
N ALA A 45 -1.76 -5.32 0.84
CA ALA A 45 -3.03 -5.83 1.39
C ALA A 45 -4.22 -5.43 0.51
N ARG A 46 -4.30 -4.14 0.12
CA ARG A 46 -5.36 -3.65 -0.79
C ARG A 46 -5.32 -4.35 -2.14
N ASP A 47 -4.14 -4.54 -2.71
CA ASP A 47 -4.00 -5.19 -4.02
C ASP A 47 -4.44 -6.66 -3.94
N ALA A 48 -4.13 -7.36 -2.84
CA ALA A 48 -4.64 -8.70 -2.57
C ALA A 48 -6.18 -8.73 -2.39
N GLU A 49 -6.76 -7.73 -1.73
CA GLU A 49 -8.23 -7.58 -1.61
C GLU A 49 -8.88 -7.33 -2.98
N CYS A 50 -8.29 -6.47 -3.81
CA CYS A 50 -8.75 -6.23 -5.18
C CYS A 50 -8.64 -7.48 -6.06
N GLU A 51 -7.56 -8.26 -5.95
CA GLU A 51 -7.43 -9.53 -6.65
C GLU A 51 -8.46 -10.56 -6.17
N ALA A 52 -8.72 -10.63 -4.86
CA ALA A 52 -9.75 -11.51 -4.31
C ALA A 52 -11.15 -11.12 -4.82
N MET A 53 -11.46 -9.83 -4.83
CA MET A 53 -12.74 -9.30 -5.30
C MET A 53 -12.90 -9.44 -6.83
N ALA A 54 -11.82 -9.27 -7.61
CA ALA A 54 -11.83 -9.50 -9.06
C ALA A 54 -12.05 -10.98 -9.44
N ASN A 55 -11.78 -11.91 -8.53
CA ASN A 55 -12.03 -13.34 -8.70
C ASN A 55 -13.29 -13.81 -7.97
N ASP A 56 -14.04 -12.92 -7.31
CA ASP A 56 -15.28 -13.24 -6.63
C ASP A 56 -16.41 -13.43 -7.67
N PRO A 57 -17.01 -14.63 -7.75
CA PRO A 57 -18.08 -14.93 -8.71
C PRO A 57 -19.28 -13.98 -8.61
N ASP A 58 -19.62 -13.52 -7.40
CA ASP A 58 -20.76 -12.62 -7.19
C ASP A 58 -20.45 -11.21 -7.71
N PHE A 59 -19.21 -10.73 -7.51
CA PHE A 59 -18.75 -9.45 -8.05
C PHE A 59 -18.66 -9.48 -9.58
N ILE A 60 -18.19 -10.58 -10.17
CA ILE A 60 -18.14 -10.76 -11.63
C ILE A 60 -19.57 -10.81 -12.20
N ALA A 61 -20.50 -11.50 -11.53
CA ALA A 61 -21.90 -11.59 -11.95
C ALA A 61 -22.61 -10.22 -11.89
N GLU A 62 -22.39 -9.44 -10.82
CA GLU A 62 -22.91 -8.08 -10.72
C GLU A 62 -22.28 -7.15 -11.76
N GLN A 63 -20.96 -7.23 -11.98
CA GLN A 63 -20.30 -6.44 -13.02
C GLN A 63 -20.85 -6.77 -14.42
N ALA A 64 -21.06 -8.04 -14.73
CA ALA A 64 -21.66 -8.48 -15.99
C ALA A 64 -23.10 -7.98 -16.13
N PHE A 65 -23.90 -8.05 -15.06
CA PHE A 65 -25.27 -7.51 -15.04
C PHE A 65 -25.27 -5.99 -15.27
N PHE A 66 -24.38 -5.23 -14.63
CA PHE A 66 -24.29 -3.78 -14.84
C PHE A 66 -23.82 -3.40 -16.24
N MET A 67 -22.89 -4.15 -16.84
CA MET A 67 -22.45 -3.93 -18.23
C MET A 67 -23.55 -4.28 -19.24
N ASP A 68 -24.33 -5.32 -18.99
CA ASP A 68 -25.50 -5.69 -19.79
C ASP A 68 -26.59 -4.61 -19.67
N PHE A 69 -26.90 -4.20 -18.44
CA PHE A 69 -27.88 -3.15 -18.14
C PHE A 69 -27.52 -1.79 -18.75
N ASN A 70 -26.25 -1.36 -18.68
CA ASN A 70 -25.79 -0.11 -19.29
C ASN A 70 -25.50 -0.23 -20.81
N GLY A 71 -25.30 -1.46 -21.32
CA GLY A 71 -25.22 -1.74 -22.75
C GLY A 71 -26.56 -1.51 -23.46
N ASP A 72 -27.67 -1.73 -22.74
CA ASP A 72 -29.03 -1.46 -23.22
C ASP A 72 -29.38 0.05 -23.24
N VAL A 73 -28.64 0.91 -22.54
CA VAL A 73 -28.88 2.39 -22.51
C VAL A 73 -28.26 3.10 -23.74
N GLY A 74 -27.49 2.40 -24.56
CA GLY A 74 -26.82 2.96 -25.74
C GLY A 74 -27.56 2.78 -27.08
N ASN A 75 -28.66 2.04 -27.11
CA ASN A 75 -29.36 1.67 -28.36
C ASN A 75 -30.84 2.04 -28.35
N GLU A 76 -31.17 3.19 -27.75
CA GLU A 76 -32.50 3.80 -27.87
C GLU A 76 -32.53 4.70 -29.14
N PRO A 77 -33.38 4.42 -30.14
CA PRO A 77 -33.61 5.33 -31.25
C PRO A 77 -34.64 6.38 -30.81
N TRP A 78 -34.22 7.33 -29.96
CA TRP A 78 -34.92 8.59 -29.79
C TRP A 78 -33.96 9.78 -29.68
#